data_AF-A0A3N0VZQ3-F1
#
_entry.id   AF-A0A3N0VZQ3-F1
#
_cell.length_a   1.000
_cell.length_b   1.000
_cell.length_c   1.000
_cell.angle_alpha   90.00
_cell.angle_beta   90.00
_cell.angle_gamma   90.00
#
_symmetry.space_group_name_H-M   'P 1'
#
loop_
_entity.id
_entity.type
_entity.pdbx_description
1 polymer ?
#
loop_
_entity_poly.entity_id
_entity_poly.type
_entity_poly.pdbx_seq_one_letter_code
_entity_poly.pdbx_strand_id
1 'polypeptide(L)' 'MKDIEKLLIDYLADGYSQYEIAEKLKERGIKPNSLSSVEKHLNKIKENYEAKSLFHLACILHKLEILGNTDSRNSD' A
#
# COMPACT_ATOMS: atom_id res chain seq x y z
N MET A 1 11.65 4.85 4.33
CA MET A 1 10.50 4.53 3.45
C MET A 1 10.61 5.43 2.23
N LYS A 2 10.62 4.87 1.02
CA LYS A 2 10.67 5.63 -0.24
C LYS A 2 9.28 6.18 -0.58
N ASP A 3 9.21 7.29 -1.31
CA ASP A 3 7.94 7.93 -1.71
C ASP A 3 7.01 6.97 -2.45
N ILE A 4 7.57 6.11 -3.30
CA ILE A 4 6.82 5.05 -4.00
C ILE A 4 6.24 4.02 -3.03
N GLU A 5 6.99 3.61 -1.99
CA GLU A 5 6.50 2.63 -1.01
C GLU A 5 5.33 3.19 -0.21
N LYS A 6 5.41 4.48 0.16
CA LYS A 6 4.31 5.21 0.80
C LYS A 6 3.08 5.25 -0.11
N LEU A 7 3.27 5.65 -1.37
CA LEU A 7 2.17 5.71 -2.34
C LEU A 7 1.48 4.36 -2.55
N LEU A 8 2.25 3.27 -2.63
CA LEU A 8 1.70 1.91 -2.76
C LEU A 8 0.86 1.52 -1.55
N ILE A 9 1.31 1.88 -0.36
CA ILE A 9 0.59 1.63 0.89
C ILE A 9 -0.67 2.49 0.98
N ASP A 10 -0.59 3.77 0.62
CA ASP A 10 -1.74 4.68 0.65
C ASP A 10 -2.86 4.13 -0.24
N TYR A 11 -2.53 3.65 -1.45
CA TYR A 11 -3.53 3.01 -2.29
C TYR A 11 -4.08 1.69 -1.71
N LEU A 12 -3.26 0.89 -1.01
CA LEU A 12 -3.77 -0.28 -0.31
C LEU A 12 -4.71 0.10 0.83
N ALA A 13 -4.41 1.17 1.56
CA ALA A 13 -5.26 1.70 2.63
C ALA A 13 -6.59 2.25 2.08
N ASP A 14 -6.57 2.83 0.89
CA ASP A 14 -7.76 3.26 0.13
C ASP A 14 -8.58 2.08 -0.44
N GLY A 15 -8.10 0.84 -0.29
CA GLY A 15 -8.81 -0.37 -0.70
C GLY A 15 -8.51 -0.84 -2.13
N TYR A 16 -7.52 -0.27 -2.82
CA TYR A 16 -7.15 -0.72 -4.16
C TYR A 16 -6.41 -2.05 -4.14
N SER A 17 -6.73 -2.91 -5.10
CA SER A 17 -5.98 -4.15 -5.36
C SER A 17 -4.63 -3.85 -6.01
N GLN A 18 -3.69 -4.79 -5.92
CA GLN A 18 -2.35 -4.66 -6.54
C GLN A 18 -2.42 -4.44 -8.06
N TYR A 19 -3.46 -4.99 -8.69
CA TYR A 19 -3.75 -4.77 -10.11
C TYR A 19 -4.19 -3.33 -10.38
N GLU A 20 -5.18 -2.82 -9.62
CA GLU A 20 -5.64 -1.44 -9.76
C GLU A 20 -4.54 -0.42 -9.47
N ILE A 21 -3.66 -0.72 -8.52
CA ILE A 21 -2.48 0.11 -8.23
C ILE A 21 -1.54 0.14 -9.43
N ALA A 22 -1.24 -1.01 -10.03
CA ALA A 22 -0.40 -1.07 -11.23
C ALA A 22 -1.01 -0.29 -12.39
N GLU A 23 -2.31 -0.41 -12.62
CA GLU A 23 -3.04 0.35 -13.64
C GLU A 23 -2.96 1.86 -13.38
N LYS A 24 -3.27 2.32 -12.15
CA LYS A 24 -3.16 3.74 -11.78
C LYS A 24 -1.76 4.31 -11.96
N LEU A 25 -0.73 3.54 -11.58
CA LEU A 25 0.67 3.96 -11.77
C LEU A 25 1.01 4.04 -13.26
N LYS A 26 0.49 3.13 -14.07
CA LYS A 26 0.64 3.14 -15.54
C LYS A 26 -0.03 4.36 -16.17
N GLU A 27 -1.26 4.65 -15.79
CA GLU A 27 -2.02 5.83 -16.24
C GLU A 27 -1.30 7.14 -15.90
N ARG A 28 -0.67 7.21 -14.72
CA ARG A 28 0.09 8.37 -14.27
C ARG A 28 1.52 8.42 -14.83
N GLY A 29 1.96 7.41 -15.57
CA GLY A 29 3.33 7.30 -16.08
C GLY A 29 4.39 7.10 -14.99
N ILE A 30 4.01 6.65 -13.80
CA ILE A 30 4.88 6.46 -12.64
C ILE A 30 5.42 5.02 -12.63
N LYS A 31 6.73 4.84 -12.44
CA LYS A 31 7.34 3.50 -12.25
C LYS A 31 7.51 3.20 -10.75
N PRO A 32 7.31 1.95 -10.31
CA PRO A 32 6.92 0.76 -11.08
C PRO A 32 5.44 0.72 -11.44
N ASN A 33 5.09 0.36 -12.69
CA ASN A 33 3.70 0.27 -13.17
C ASN A 33 3.31 -1.12 -13.71
N SER A 34 4.22 -2.09 -13.68
CA SER A 34 3.89 -3.48 -13.98
C SER A 34 3.40 -4.16 -12.70
N LEU A 35 2.38 -5.02 -12.80
CA LEU A 35 1.83 -5.79 -11.68
C LEU A 35 2.95 -6.47 -10.89
N SER A 36 3.82 -7.23 -11.56
CA SER A 36 4.91 -7.94 -10.90
C SER A 36 5.93 -7.03 -10.20
N SER A 37 6.10 -5.80 -10.68
CA SER A 37 6.97 -4.83 -10.01
C SER A 37 6.30 -4.25 -8.77
N VAL A 38 5.00 -3.97 -8.83
CA VAL A 38 4.18 -3.56 -7.67
C VAL A 38 4.17 -4.67 -6.62
N GLU A 39 3.90 -5.92 -7.00
CA GLU A 39 3.92 -7.09 -6.12
C GLU A 39 5.27 -7.26 -5.41
N LYS A 40 6.39 -7.13 -6.14
CA LYS A 40 7.74 -7.23 -5.56
C LYS A 40 7.99 -6.13 -4.53
N HIS A 41 7.57 -4.90 -4.82
CA HIS A 41 7.70 -3.80 -3.87
C HIS A 41 6.85 -4.03 -2.63
N LEU A 42 5.58 -4.41 -2.78
CA LEU A 42 4.68 -4.71 -1.68
C LEU A 42 5.16 -5.88 -0.83
N ASN A 43 5.68 -6.96 -1.44
CA ASN A 43 6.27 -8.07 -0.70
C ASN A 43 7.51 -7.64 0.07
N LYS A 44 8.38 -6.80 -0.51
CA LYS A 44 9.55 -6.27 0.20
C LYS A 44 9.15 -5.41 1.41
N ILE A 45 8.14 -4.56 1.25
CA ILE A 45 7.59 -3.77 2.35
C ILE A 45 7.03 -4.72 3.43
N LYS A 46 6.23 -5.72 3.03
CA LYS A 46 5.68 -6.72 3.94
C LYS A 46 6.78 -7.43 4.75
N GLU A 47 7.87 -7.83 4.11
CA GLU A 47 9.05 -8.41 4.77
C GLU A 47 9.73 -7.43 5.72
N ASN A 48 9.92 -6.17 5.30
CA ASN A 48 10.54 -5.12 6.10
C ASN A 48 9.79 -4.82 7.42
N TYR A 49 8.48 -4.98 7.42
CA TYR A 49 7.62 -4.79 8.59
C TYR A 49 7.19 -6.11 9.24
N GLU A 50 7.78 -7.23 8.83
CA GLU A 50 7.46 -8.59 9.33
C GLU A 50 5.94 -8.92 9.28
N ALA A 51 5.25 -8.32 8.32
CA ALA A 51 3.82 -8.45 8.16
C ALA A 51 3.48 -9.80 7.51
N LYS A 52 2.37 -10.40 7.96
CA LYS A 52 1.91 -11.71 7.45
C LYS A 52 0.95 -11.57 6.26
N SER A 53 0.32 -10.42 6.13
CA SER A 53 -0.60 -10.05 5.06
C SER A 53 -0.53 -8.54 4.82
N LEU A 54 -1.08 -8.08 3.69
CA LEU A 54 -1.23 -6.64 3.43
C LEU A 54 -2.12 -5.96 4.48
N PHE A 55 -3.12 -6.67 5.00
CA PHE A 55 -3.93 -6.20 6.11
C PHE A 55 -3.11 -6.06 7.40
N HIS A 56 -2.27 -7.05 7.73
CA HIS A 56 -1.36 -6.95 8.89
C HIS A 56 -0.38 -5.78 8.73
N LEU A 57 0.12 -5.56 7.51
CA LEU A 57 0.94 -4.40 7.18
C LEU A 57 0.18 -3.09 7.41
N ALA A 58 -1.07 -2.97 6.94
CA ALA A 58 -1.90 -1.80 7.15
C ALA A 58 -2.14 -1.52 8.64
N CYS A 59 -2.44 -2.55 9.45
CA CYS A 59 -2.57 -2.41 10.91
C CYS A 59 -1.29 -1.91 11.58
N ILE A 60 -0.12 -2.42 11.16
CA ILE A 60 1.19 -1.98 11.68
C ILE A 60 1.41 -0.50 11.33
N LEU A 61 1.17 -0.12 10.08
CA LEU A 61 1.41 1.25 9.60
C LEU A 61 0.44 2.28 10.20
N HIS A 62 -0.81 1.87 10.45
CA HIS A 62 -1.79 2.68 11.16
C HIS A 62 -1.39 2.84 12.63
N LYS A 63 -0.96 1.76 13.30
CA LYS A 63 -0.46 1.79 14.68
C LYS A 63 0.81 2.65 14.84
N LEU A 64 1.63 2.76 13.80
CA LEU A 64 2.82 3.60 13.77
C LEU A 64 2.51 5.08 13.46
N GLU A 65 1.23 5.48 13.37
CA GLU A 65 0.76 6.85 13.01
C GLU A 65 1.27 7.36 11.64
N ILE A 66 1.80 6.47 10.79
CA ILE A 66 2.30 6.83 9.45
C ILE A 66 1.12 7.07 8.48
N LEU A 67 0.02 6.37 8.71
CA LEU A 67 -1.26 6.58 8.02
C LEU A 67 -2.13 7.50 8.88
N GLY A 68 -1.95 8.81 8.70
CA GLY A 68 -2.70 9.82 9.45
C GLY A 68 -4.21 9.61 9.34
N ASN A 69 -4.84 9.31 10.48
CA ASN A 69 -6.25 9.51 10.81
C ASN A 69 -7.29 9.04 9.76
N THR A 70 -7.48 7.73 9.64
CA THR A 70 -8.74 7.15 9.15
C THR A 70 -9.60 6.67 10.32
N ASP A 71 -9.86 7.55 11.29
CA ASP A 71 -11.05 7.44 12.13
C ASP A 71 -12.15 8.22 11.39
N SER A 72 -12.78 7.58 10.41
CA SER A 72 -14.01 8.02 9.74
C SER A 72 -14.50 6.94 8.77
N ARG A 73 -15.61 6.27 9.14
CA ARG A 73 -16.46 5.31 8.40
C ARG A 73 -16.04 3.84 8.60
N ASN A 74 -16.87 2.96 9.17
CA ASN A 74 -18.32 2.91 9.13
C ASN A 74 -18.86 2.16 10.38
N SER A 75 -19.72 2.84 11.15
CA SER A 75 -20.73 2.18 11.97
C SER A 75 -21.75 1.51 11.04
N ASP A 76 -22.00 0.23 11.25
CA ASP A 76 -23.31 -0.41 11.07
C ASP A 76 -23.51 -1.36 12.24
#